data_AF-A0A511D2B1-F1
#
_entry.id   AF-A0A511D2B1-F1
#
_cell.length_a   1.000
_cell.length_b   1.000
_cell.length_c   1.000
_cell.angle_alpha   90.00
_cell.angle_beta   90.00
_cell.angle_gamma   90.00
#
_symmetry.space_group_name_H-M   'P 1'
#
loop_
_entity.id
_entity.type
_entity.pdbx_description
1 polymer ?
#
loop_
_entity_poly.entity_id
_entity_poly.type
_entity_poly.pdbx_seq_one_letter_code
_entity_poly.pdbx_strand_id
1 'polypeptide(L)'
;MDGAGRPFPHTVLLAAEAVHAAAQQGPGAAEELDLALRSAFWTHSRSIAHRAVILDVAGEVSGLEVGALADALDSGRHRGDVMGDFAVARTDAIAGSPTFRLPDGTAAANPGMKVHWEGPFASGFPVVDADDPAVYQGLLRRAV
;
A
#
# COMPACT_ATOMS: atom_id res chain seq x y z
N MET A 1 -14.61 26.58 -18.30
CA MET A 1 -14.01 25.76 -17.22
C MET A 1 -13.94 24.37 -17.76
N ASP A 2 -12.77 24.00 -18.27
CA ASP A 2 -12.55 22.73 -18.95
C ASP A 2 -12.53 21.62 -17.90
N GLY A 3 -13.26 20.53 -18.19
CA GLY A 3 -13.48 19.38 -17.32
C GLY A 3 -12.23 18.50 -17.12
N ALA A 4 -11.10 19.10 -16.78
CA ALA A 4 -9.96 18.38 -16.25
C ALA A 4 -10.33 17.91 -14.83
N GLY A 5 -10.90 16.71 -14.75
CA GLY A 5 -11.13 16.01 -13.49
C GLY A 5 -9.88 16.08 -12.63
N ARG A 6 -10.05 16.27 -11.32
CA ARG A 6 -8.94 16.25 -10.37
C ARG A 6 -8.14 14.97 -10.64
N PRO A 7 -6.83 15.05 -10.94
CA PRO A 7 -6.08 13.87 -11.27
C PRO A 7 -6.18 12.90 -10.10
N PHE A 8 -6.45 11.64 -10.42
CA PHE A 8 -6.23 10.49 -9.55
C PHE A 8 -4.86 10.68 -8.86
N PRO A 9 -4.72 10.42 -7.54
CA PRO A 9 -3.47 10.72 -6.84
C PRO A 9 -2.31 10.09 -7.58
N HIS A 10 -1.36 10.95 -7.95
CA HIS A 10 -0.23 10.63 -8.81
C HIS A 10 0.95 10.06 -8.00
N THR A 11 0.78 9.90 -6.68
CA THR A 11 1.80 9.37 -5.77
C THR A 11 1.19 8.81 -4.49
N VAL A 12 1.85 7.80 -3.94
CA VAL A 12 1.59 7.22 -2.60
C VAL A 12 2.77 7.43 -1.65
N LEU A 13 3.76 8.27 -2.02
CA LEU A 13 4.98 8.48 -1.24
C LEU A 13 4.69 8.87 0.22
N LEU A 14 3.86 9.88 0.43
CA LEU A 14 3.55 10.36 1.79
C LEU A 14 2.75 9.34 2.60
N ALA A 15 1.90 8.56 1.93
CA ALA A 15 1.19 7.44 2.56
C ALA A 15 2.14 6.31 2.97
N ALA A 16 3.14 5.99 2.14
CA ALA A 16 4.18 5.01 2.48
C ALA A 16 5.06 5.50 3.65
N GLU A 17 5.42 6.79 3.69
CA GLU A 17 6.10 7.38 4.85
C GLU A 17 5.26 7.27 6.14
N ALA A 18 3.93 7.45 6.02
CA ALA A 18 3.01 7.32 7.14
C ALA A 18 2.96 5.89 7.70
N VAL A 19 2.98 4.87 6.83
CA VAL A 19 3.02 3.46 7.26
C VAL A 19 4.34 3.13 7.99
N HIS A 20 5.48 3.62 7.50
CA HIS A 20 6.77 3.49 8.21
C HIS A 20 6.76 4.19 9.58
N ALA A 21 6.15 5.38 9.67
CA ALA A 21 6.00 6.09 10.93
C ALA A 21 5.06 5.35 11.90
N ALA A 22 3.96 4.78 11.42
CA ALA A 22 3.07 3.96 12.23
C ALA A 22 3.74 2.67 12.72
N ALA A 23 4.67 2.11 11.95
CA ALA A 23 5.45 0.94 12.37
C ALA A 23 6.30 1.22 13.64
N GLN A 24 6.66 2.48 13.92
CA GLN A 24 7.34 2.86 15.16
C GLN A 24 6.43 2.75 16.40
N GLN A 25 5.11 2.67 16.19
CA GLN A 25 4.11 2.44 17.24
C GLN A 25 3.74 0.95 17.37
N GLY A 26 4.24 0.10 16.46
CA GLY A 26 4.06 -1.34 16.43
C GLY A 26 3.65 -1.86 15.05
N PRO A 27 3.93 -3.14 14.73
CA PRO A 27 3.58 -3.73 13.43
C PRO A 27 2.07 -3.68 13.16
N GLY A 28 1.23 -3.94 14.16
CA GLY A 28 -0.22 -3.84 14.00
C GLY A 28 -0.71 -2.42 13.69
N ALA A 29 -0.04 -1.38 14.22
CA ALA A 29 -0.40 0.01 13.90
C ALA A 29 -0.10 0.34 12.43
N ALA A 30 0.99 -0.20 11.86
CA ALA A 30 1.30 -0.07 10.44
C ALA A 30 0.29 -0.81 9.56
N GLU A 31 -0.09 -2.03 9.94
CA GLU A 31 -1.07 -2.84 9.21
C GLU A 31 -2.46 -2.18 9.18
N GLU A 32 -2.93 -1.70 10.33
CA GLU A 32 -4.22 -1.00 10.43
C GLU A 32 -4.22 0.32 9.65
N LEU A 33 -3.12 1.09 9.70
CA LEU A 33 -3.01 2.31 8.91
C LEU A 33 -2.93 2.05 7.41
N ASP A 34 -2.17 1.05 6.95
CA ASP A 34 -2.11 0.67 5.52
C ASP A 34 -3.49 0.25 5.02
N LEU A 35 -4.22 -0.57 5.78
CA LEU A 35 -5.60 -0.97 5.44
C LEU A 35 -6.53 0.25 5.36
N ALA A 36 -6.48 1.14 6.35
CA ALA A 36 -7.32 2.33 6.39
C ALA A 36 -7.03 3.27 5.21
N LEU A 37 -5.76 3.51 4.87
CA LEU A 37 -5.35 4.33 3.72
C LEU A 37 -5.79 3.70 2.39
N ARG A 38 -5.66 2.38 2.24
CA ARG A 38 -6.14 1.67 1.05
C ARG A 38 -7.66 1.76 0.90
N SER A 39 -8.42 1.61 1.99
CA SER A 39 -9.87 1.79 1.98
C SER A 39 -10.22 3.23 1.59
N ALA A 40 -9.66 4.22 2.30
CA ALA A 40 -9.85 5.64 2.01
C ALA A 40 -9.61 5.98 0.54
N PHE A 41 -8.57 5.41 -0.05
CA PHE A 41 -8.23 5.62 -1.45
C PHE A 41 -9.18 4.89 -2.42
N TRP A 42 -9.30 3.57 -2.31
CA TRP A 42 -10.00 2.74 -3.30
C TRP A 42 -11.51 2.76 -3.18
N THR A 43 -12.06 2.85 -1.97
CA THR A 43 -13.51 2.77 -1.73
C THR A 43 -14.15 4.15 -1.52
N HIS A 44 -13.36 5.13 -1.08
CA HIS A 44 -13.87 6.48 -0.73
C HIS A 44 -13.26 7.62 -1.56
N SER A 45 -12.41 7.32 -2.54
CA SER A 45 -11.80 8.32 -3.44
C SER A 45 -11.07 9.47 -2.70
N ARG A 46 -10.54 9.21 -1.50
CA ARG A 46 -9.75 10.18 -0.73
C ARG A 46 -8.33 10.22 -1.29
N SER A 47 -7.79 11.41 -1.52
CA SER A 47 -6.42 11.58 -2.03
C SER A 47 -5.41 11.42 -0.89
N ILE A 48 -4.86 10.22 -0.75
CA ILE A 48 -3.81 9.88 0.23
C ILE A 48 -2.42 10.46 -0.13
N ALA A 49 -2.34 11.33 -1.14
CA ALA A 49 -1.13 12.11 -1.42
C ALA A 49 -1.01 13.35 -0.50
N HIS A 50 -2.06 13.69 0.25
CA HIS A 50 -2.10 14.89 1.09
C HIS A 50 -1.98 14.55 2.57
N ARG A 51 -1.07 15.26 3.26
CA ARG A 51 -0.86 15.14 4.71
C ARG A 51 -2.16 15.21 5.51
N ALA A 52 -3.01 16.20 5.21
CA ALA A 52 -4.27 16.37 5.93
C ALA A 52 -5.17 15.14 5.81
N VAL A 53 -5.31 14.58 4.60
CA VAL A 53 -6.11 13.36 4.37
C VAL A 53 -5.52 12.17 5.11
N ILE A 54 -4.19 12.01 5.11
CA ILE A 54 -3.52 10.93 5.85
C ILE A 54 -3.79 11.04 7.35
N LEU A 55 -3.69 12.24 7.93
CA LEU A 55 -3.94 12.45 9.36
C LEU A 55 -5.42 12.28 9.72
N ASP A 56 -6.34 12.67 8.82
CA ASP A 56 -7.77 12.41 9.01
C ASP A 56 -8.04 10.89 9.04
N VAL A 57 -7.46 10.12 8.11
CA VAL A 57 -7.54 8.64 8.09
C VAL A 57 -6.91 8.05 9.34
N ALA A 58 -5.74 8.54 9.76
CA ALA A 58 -5.07 8.07 10.96
C ALA A 58 -5.90 8.28 12.23
N GLY A 59 -6.69 9.37 12.30
CA GLY A 59 -7.62 9.61 13.39
C GLY A 59 -8.80 8.63 13.47
N GLU A 60 -9.06 7.87 12.39
CA GLU A 60 -10.06 6.80 12.35
C GLU A 60 -9.48 5.46 12.85
N VAL A 61 -8.15 5.33 12.96
CA VAL A 61 -7.47 4.12 13.42
C VAL A 61 -7.34 4.12 14.94
N SER A 62 -7.91 3.10 15.58
CA SER A 62 -7.91 2.99 17.04
C SER A 62 -6.50 2.76 17.59
N GLY A 63 -6.09 3.58 18.56
CA GLY A 63 -4.81 3.43 19.26
C GLY A 63 -3.58 3.98 18.51
N LEU A 64 -3.78 4.67 17.39
CA LEU A 64 -2.70 5.31 16.64
C LEU A 64 -2.45 6.74 17.17
N GLU A 65 -1.22 7.03 17.57
CA GLU A 65 -0.78 8.37 18.00
C GLU A 65 -0.60 9.29 16.79
N VAL A 66 -1.68 9.99 16.44
CA VAL A 66 -1.72 10.89 15.27
C VAL A 66 -0.71 12.03 15.38
N GLY A 67 -0.42 12.53 16.59
CA GLY A 67 0.59 13.57 16.81
C GLY A 67 1.99 13.12 16.41
N ALA A 68 2.39 11.92 16.83
CA ALA A 68 3.69 11.34 16.46
C ALA A 68 3.79 11.10 14.94
N LEU A 69 2.68 10.69 14.31
CA LEU A 69 2.60 10.53 12.86
C LEU A 69 2.77 11.88 12.14
N ALA A 70 2.08 12.93 12.61
CA ALA A 70 2.21 14.28 12.08
C ALA A 70 3.66 14.78 12.15
N ASP A 71 4.32 14.62 13.29
CA ASP A 71 5.73 15.01 13.48
C ASP A 71 6.68 14.24 12.54
N ALA A 72 6.41 12.95 12.30
CA ALA A 72 7.20 12.12 11.39
C ALA A 72 7.04 12.56 9.94
N LEU A 73 5.81 12.88 9.50
CA LEU A 73 5.53 13.40 8.17
C LEU A 73 6.14 14.79 7.95
N ASP A 74 6.04 15.69 8.95
CA ASP A 74 6.57 17.06 8.84
C ASP A 74 8.09 17.11 8.75
N SER A 75 8.76 16.19 9.43
CA SER A 75 10.22 16.05 9.39
C SER A 75 10.72 15.22 8.22
N GLY A 76 9.85 14.45 7.55
CA GLY A 76 10.22 13.52 6.47
C GLY A 76 11.18 12.41 6.90
N ARG A 77 11.19 12.05 8.20
CA ARG A 77 12.20 11.13 8.78
C ARG A 77 12.22 9.75 8.11
N HIS A 78 11.09 9.30 7.55
CA HIS A 78 10.97 7.99 6.90
C HIS A 78 11.08 8.03 5.36
N ARG A 79 11.36 9.19 4.76
CA ARG A 79 11.61 9.32 3.31
C ARG A 79 12.75 8.39 2.87
N GLY A 80 13.80 8.29 3.68
CA GLY A 80 14.94 7.41 3.41
C GLY A 80 14.53 5.94 3.34
N ASP A 81 13.70 5.49 4.28
CA ASP A 81 13.20 4.11 4.35
C ASP A 81 12.38 3.77 3.10
N VAL A 82 11.44 4.64 2.71
CA VAL A 82 10.62 4.45 1.49
C VAL A 82 11.50 4.41 0.24
N MET A 83 12.52 5.26 0.15
CA MET A 83 13.45 5.23 -1.00
C MET A 83 14.29 3.95 -1.02
N GLY A 84 14.63 3.40 0.15
CA GLY A 84 15.28 2.09 0.29
C GLY A 84 14.39 0.96 -0.25
N ASP A 85 13.12 0.93 0.17
CA ASP A 85 12.14 -0.04 -0.35
C ASP A 85 11.94 0.11 -1.86
N PHE A 86 11.85 1.36 -2.34
CA PHE A 86 11.74 1.64 -3.77
C PHE A 86 12.95 1.14 -4.55
N ALA A 87 14.17 1.30 -4.03
CA ALA A 87 15.36 0.77 -4.66
C ALA A 87 15.31 -0.77 -4.79
N VAL A 88 14.80 -1.47 -3.77
CA VAL A 88 14.57 -2.93 -3.84
C VAL A 88 13.48 -3.28 -4.87
N ALA A 89 12.38 -2.55 -4.89
CA ALA A 89 11.28 -2.76 -5.83
C ALA A 89 11.66 -2.52 -7.30
N ARG A 90 12.79 -1.84 -7.55
CA ARG A 90 13.37 -1.63 -8.89
C ARG A 90 14.26 -2.78 -9.35
N THR A 91 14.49 -3.79 -8.51
CA THR A 91 15.23 -5.02 -8.85
C THR A 91 14.28 -6.16 -9.22
N ASP A 92 14.83 -7.28 -9.67
CA ASP A 92 14.06 -8.50 -9.95
C ASP A 92 13.57 -9.23 -8.68
N ALA A 93 13.89 -8.72 -7.49
CA ALA A 93 13.47 -9.31 -6.23
C ALA A 93 11.96 -9.20 -5.98
N ILE A 94 11.27 -8.27 -6.66
CA ILE A 94 9.85 -7.98 -6.53
C ILE A 94 9.22 -8.01 -7.93
N ALA A 95 8.53 -9.11 -8.26
CA ALA A 95 7.95 -9.32 -9.59
C ALA A 95 6.69 -8.48 -9.86
N GLY A 96 6.05 -7.94 -8.82
CA GLY A 96 4.83 -7.15 -8.92
C GLY A 96 4.21 -6.84 -7.56
N SER A 97 2.99 -6.31 -7.56
CA SER A 97 2.23 -6.05 -6.34
C SER A 97 0.86 -6.74 -6.39
N PRO A 98 0.41 -7.38 -5.29
CA PRO A 98 1.18 -7.67 -4.08
C PRO A 98 2.22 -8.79 -4.31
N THR A 99 3.32 -8.78 -3.56
CA THR A 99 4.29 -9.89 -3.51
C THR A 99 4.47 -10.35 -2.06
N PHE A 100 4.35 -11.65 -1.82
CA PHE A 100 4.63 -12.29 -0.53
C PHE A 100 5.93 -13.08 -0.63
N ARG A 101 6.83 -12.93 0.35
CA ARG A 101 8.06 -13.71 0.49
C ARG A 101 7.92 -14.62 1.71
N LEU A 102 8.21 -15.90 1.54
CA LEU A 102 8.01 -16.92 2.57
C LEU A 102 9.34 -17.33 3.22
N PRO A 103 9.31 -17.89 4.44
CA PRO A 103 10.53 -18.32 5.15
C PRO A 103 11.37 -19.36 4.39
N ASP A 104 10.72 -20.17 3.54
CA ASP A 104 11.36 -21.16 2.67
C ASP A 104 12.13 -20.55 1.47
N GLY A 105 12.17 -19.21 1.37
CA GLY A 105 12.83 -18.48 0.30
C GLY A 105 11.99 -18.32 -0.97
N THR A 106 10.81 -18.92 -1.04
CA THR A 106 9.90 -18.76 -2.17
C THR A 106 9.15 -17.43 -2.12
N ALA A 107 8.63 -17.01 -3.28
CA ALA A 107 7.80 -15.83 -3.41
C ALA A 107 6.52 -16.14 -4.19
N ALA A 108 5.43 -15.45 -3.84
CA ALA A 108 4.16 -15.48 -4.55
C ALA A 108 3.79 -14.06 -4.97
N ALA A 109 3.69 -13.83 -6.29
CA ALA A 109 3.22 -12.57 -6.86
C ALA A 109 1.74 -12.67 -7.22
N ASN A 110 0.96 -11.65 -6.82
CA ASN A 110 -0.48 -11.54 -7.02
C ASN A 110 -1.27 -12.84 -6.70
N PRO A 111 -1.07 -13.46 -5.52
CA PRO A 111 -1.68 -14.75 -5.22
C PRO A 111 -3.21 -14.66 -5.19
N GLY A 112 -3.89 -15.66 -5.74
CA GLY A 112 -5.35 -15.78 -5.68
C GLY A 112 -6.09 -15.04 -6.79
N MET A 113 -5.40 -14.16 -7.52
CA MET A 113 -6.01 -13.44 -8.64
C MET A 113 -5.42 -13.90 -9.98
N LYS A 114 -6.31 -14.21 -10.93
CA LYS A 114 -5.96 -14.33 -12.34
C LYS A 114 -6.53 -13.14 -13.09
N VAL A 115 -5.66 -12.44 -13.80
CA VAL A 115 -6.00 -11.20 -14.51
C VAL A 115 -5.45 -11.28 -15.93
N HIS A 116 -6.25 -10.90 -16.91
CA HIS A 116 -5.78 -10.51 -18.24
C HIS A 116 -6.01 -9.02 -18.46
N TRP A 117 -5.35 -8.46 -19.48
CA TRP A 117 -5.51 -7.05 -19.84
C TRP A 117 -6.26 -6.93 -21.17
N GLU A 118 -7.27 -6.09 -21.19
CA GLU A 118 -7.90 -5.60 -22.42
C GLU A 118 -7.15 -4.35 -22.87
N GLY A 119 -6.38 -4.48 -23.96
CA GLY A 119 -5.39 -3.49 -24.40
C GLY A 119 -3.98 -3.73 -23.83
N PRO A 120 -3.02 -2.81 -24.08
CA PRO A 120 -1.65 -3.00 -23.63
C PRO A 120 -1.51 -2.99 -22.11
N PHE A 121 -0.57 -3.78 -21.58
CA PHE A 121 -0.27 -3.83 -20.15
C PHE A 121 0.02 -2.43 -19.60
N ALA A 122 -0.59 -2.10 -18.44
CA ALA A 122 -0.48 -0.81 -17.76
C ALA A 122 -0.99 0.43 -18.53
N SER A 123 -1.63 0.26 -19.69
CA SER A 123 -2.33 1.35 -20.39
C SER A 123 -3.76 1.00 -20.83
N GLY A 124 -4.11 -0.28 -20.88
CA GLY A 124 -5.48 -0.78 -21.03
C GLY A 124 -6.19 -0.88 -19.67
N PHE A 125 -7.10 -1.85 -19.53
CA PHE A 125 -7.73 -2.16 -18.24
C PHE A 125 -7.61 -3.65 -17.89
N PRO A 126 -7.38 -3.98 -16.60
CA PRO A 126 -7.37 -5.37 -16.15
C PRO A 126 -8.78 -5.94 -16.07
N VAL A 127 -8.94 -7.20 -16.48
CA VAL A 127 -10.15 -8.02 -16.32
C VAL A 127 -9.80 -9.19 -15.41
N VAL A 128 -10.56 -9.34 -14.32
CA VAL A 128 -10.38 -10.42 -13.35
C VAL A 128 -11.08 -11.68 -13.88
N ASP A 129 -10.29 -12.70 -14.20
CA ASP A 129 -10.78 -14.01 -14.64
C ASP A 129 -11.15 -14.91 -13.47
N ALA A 130 -10.42 -14.78 -12.36
CA ALA A 130 -10.63 -15.55 -11.14
C ALA A 130 -10.14 -14.78 -9.92
N ASP A 131 -10.86 -14.96 -8.82
CA ASP A 131 -10.53 -14.51 -7.48
C ASP A 131 -10.78 -15.68 -6.51
N ASP A 132 -9.70 -16.25 -5.99
CA ASP A 132 -9.71 -17.34 -5.01
C ASP A 132 -9.03 -16.89 -3.71
N PRO A 133 -9.79 -16.46 -2.69
CA PRO A 133 -9.23 -16.05 -1.41
C PRO A 133 -8.67 -17.23 -0.59
N ALA A 134 -8.94 -18.49 -0.94
CA ALA A 134 -8.44 -19.63 -0.20
C ALA A 134 -6.90 -19.78 -0.26
N VAL A 135 -6.24 -19.14 -1.24
CA VAL A 135 -4.77 -19.15 -1.35
C VAL A 135 -4.09 -18.61 -0.09
N TYR A 136 -4.70 -17.63 0.60
CA TYR A 136 -4.10 -17.00 1.78
C TYR A 136 -3.96 -18.00 2.94
N GLN A 137 -4.89 -18.94 3.08
CA GLN A 137 -4.78 -20.04 4.05
C GLN A 137 -3.62 -20.99 3.73
N GLY A 138 -3.29 -21.15 2.44
CA GLY A 138 -2.10 -21.89 2.02
C GLY A 138 -0.81 -21.15 2.35
N LEU A 139 -0.77 -19.83 2.11
CA LEU A 139 0.39 -18.99 2.42
C LEU A 139 0.66 -18.93 3.94
N LEU A 140 -0.38 -18.73 4.75
CA LEU A 140 -0.26 -18.67 6.22
C LEU A 140 0.28 -19.99 6.80
N ARG A 141 -0.18 -21.14 6.29
CA ARG A 141 0.34 -22.46 6.72
C ARG A 141 1.82 -22.67 6.39
N ARG A 142 2.38 -21.91 5.45
CA ARG A 142 3.78 -21.98 5.02
C ARG A 142 4.64 -20.86 5.63
N ALA A 143 4.05 -19.96 6.41
CA ALA A 143 4.73 -18.82 7.00
C ALA A 143 5.41 -19.14 8.35
N VAL A 144 5.43 -20.41 8.75
CA VAL A 144 6.04 -20.92 10.00
C VAL A 144 7.43 -21.47 9.80
#